data_AF-A0A3D5BE10-F1
#
_entry.id   AF-A0A3D5BE10-F1
#
_cell.length_a   1.000
_cell.length_b   1.000
_cell.length_c   1.000
_cell.angle_alpha   90.00
_cell.angle_beta   90.00
_cell.angle_gamma   90.00
#
_symmetry.space_group_name_H-M   'P 1'
#
loop_
_entity.id
_entity.type
_entity.pdbx_description
1 polymer ?
#
loop_
_entity_poly.entity_id
_entity_poly.type
_entity_poly.pdbx_seq_one_letter_code
_entity_poly.pdbx_strand_id
1 'polypeptide(L)'
;MVKFKSYLMALILGIALAFASIVIVGYGAAISVSADLLNMLMPISAFMAFIVVDFFIIALPLALAFLLFAYAAKFVFKSADNKFYLFLLAPLVLLQGYYLLQASAELNEIVSMLLRFLLLAICYYVIVRSHQPAKTW
;
A
#
# COMPACT_ATOMS: atom_id res chain seq x y z
N MET A 1 18.83 -10.16 -21.82
CA MET A 1 17.55 -10.90 -21.68
C MET A 1 17.09 -11.14 -20.23
N VAL A 2 17.99 -11.29 -19.24
CA VAL A 2 17.62 -11.65 -17.84
C VAL A 2 16.73 -10.60 -17.14
N LYS A 3 16.92 -9.30 -17.42
CA LYS A 3 16.15 -8.21 -16.75
C LYS A 3 14.68 -8.11 -17.17
N PHE A 4 14.35 -8.43 -18.43
CA PHE A 4 12.97 -8.31 -18.93
C PHE A 4 12.03 -9.31 -18.25
N LYS A 5 12.48 -10.55 -18.07
CA LYS A 5 11.69 -11.59 -17.36
C LYS A 5 11.41 -11.19 -15.91
N SER A 6 12.40 -10.61 -15.21
CA SER A 6 12.21 -10.13 -13.84
C SER A 6 11.21 -8.96 -13.77
N TYR A 7 11.27 -8.00 -14.70
CA TYR A 7 10.30 -6.90 -14.73
C TYR A 7 8.89 -7.35 -15.12
N LEU A 8 8.77 -8.29 -16.06
CA LEU A 8 7.49 -8.88 -16.40
C LEU A 8 6.89 -9.60 -15.19
N MET A 9 7.72 -10.34 -14.44
CA MET A 9 7.27 -10.99 -13.21
C MET A 9 6.90 -9.99 -12.12
N ALA A 10 7.65 -8.88 -11.98
CA ALA A 10 7.31 -7.78 -11.08
C ALA A 10 5.93 -7.19 -11.41
N LEU A 11 5.65 -7.00 -12.70
CA LEU A 11 4.34 -6.52 -13.16
C LEU A 11 3.23 -7.51 -12.81
N ILE A 12 3.44 -8.82 -13.05
CA ILE A 12 2.46 -9.86 -12.70
C ILE A 12 2.20 -9.89 -11.19
N LEU A 13 3.26 -9.86 -10.37
CA LEU A 13 3.15 -9.76 -8.91
C LEU A 13 2.45 -8.46 -8.48
N GLY A 14 2.71 -7.35 -9.16
CA GLY A 14 2.05 -6.07 -8.92
C GLY A 14 0.57 -6.08 -9.26
N ILE A 15 0.18 -6.76 -10.35
CA ILE A 15 -1.23 -6.99 -10.71
C ILE A 15 -1.89 -7.88 -9.65
N ALA A 16 -1.23 -8.95 -9.22
CA ALA A 16 -1.73 -9.81 -8.15
C ALA A 16 -1.92 -9.03 -6.83
N LEU A 17 -0.98 -8.15 -6.49
CA LEU A 17 -1.09 -7.25 -5.35
C LEU A 17 -2.26 -6.25 -5.51
N ALA A 18 -2.46 -5.71 -6.71
CA ALA A 18 -3.58 -4.82 -6.99
C ALA A 18 -4.93 -5.54 -6.82
N PHE A 19 -5.04 -6.79 -7.28
CA PHE A 19 -6.23 -7.61 -7.01
C PHE A 19 -6.42 -7.89 -5.51
N ALA A 20 -5.35 -8.25 -4.79
CA ALA A 20 -5.39 -8.43 -3.34
C ALA A 20 -5.84 -7.14 -2.62
N SER A 21 -5.41 -5.97 -3.11
CA SER A 21 -5.86 -4.68 -2.59
C SER A 21 -7.36 -4.49 -2.68
N ILE A 22 -7.99 -4.90 -3.77
CA ILE A 22 -9.46 -4.78 -3.91
C ILE A 22 -10.16 -5.59 -2.82
N VAL A 23 -9.65 -6.80 -2.56
CA VAL A 23 -10.17 -7.69 -1.50
C VAL A 23 -9.95 -7.09 -0.12
N ILE A 24 -8.75 -6.59 0.17
CA ILE A 24 -8.42 -5.95 1.46
C ILE A 24 -9.31 -4.72 1.70
N VAL A 25 -9.45 -3.85 0.70
CA VAL A 25 -10.31 -2.65 0.80
C VAL A 25 -11.78 -3.05 0.96
N GLY A 26 -12.24 -4.06 0.21
CA GLY A 26 -13.62 -4.55 0.29
C GLY A 26 -13.96 -5.12 1.67
N TYR A 27 -13.09 -5.98 2.22
CA TYR A 27 -13.25 -6.45 3.59
C TYR A 27 -13.12 -5.31 4.61
N GLY A 28 -12.19 -4.38 4.39
CA GLY A 28 -11.99 -3.24 5.27
C GLY A 28 -13.22 -2.35 5.37
N ALA A 29 -13.89 -2.09 4.25
CA ALA A 29 -15.14 -1.33 4.20
C ALA A 29 -16.32 -2.09 4.84
N ALA A 30 -16.28 -3.44 4.84
CA ALA A 30 -17.32 -4.28 5.42
C ALA A 30 -17.14 -4.54 6.93
N ILE A 31 -15.97 -4.24 7.49
CA ILE A 31 -15.74 -4.40 8.93
C ILE A 31 -16.56 -3.35 9.67
N SER A 32 -17.54 -3.82 10.44
CA SER A 32 -18.32 -2.98 11.34
C SER A 32 -17.40 -2.42 12.43
N VAL A 33 -17.13 -1.12 12.36
CA VAL A 33 -16.37 -0.41 13.38
C VAL A 33 -17.23 -0.33 14.64
N SER A 34 -16.74 -0.85 15.77
CA SER A 34 -17.51 -0.84 17.01
C SER A 34 -17.78 0.60 17.47
N ALA A 35 -19.01 0.85 17.92
CA ALA A 35 -19.41 2.16 18.40
C ALA A 35 -18.54 2.63 19.57
N ASP A 36 -18.05 1.71 20.41
CA ASP A 36 -17.13 2.02 21.51
C ASP A 36 -15.79 2.61 21.03
N LEU A 37 -15.21 2.05 19.96
CA LEU A 37 -13.98 2.59 19.35
C LEU A 37 -14.22 3.98 18.75
N LEU A 38 -15.36 4.16 18.06
CA LEU A 38 -15.71 5.45 17.49
C LEU A 38 -15.96 6.48 18.60
N ASN A 39 -16.71 6.12 19.64
CA ASN A 39 -17.04 6.98 20.78
C ASN A 39 -15.80 7.41 21.59
N MET A 40 -14.72 6.63 21.59
CA MET A 40 -13.45 7.06 22.19
C MET A 40 -12.78 8.20 21.40
N LEU A 41 -12.93 8.23 20.07
CA LEU A 41 -12.27 9.22 19.20
C LEU A 41 -13.18 10.38 18.75
N MET A 42 -14.50 10.17 18.74
CA MET A 42 -15.50 11.19 18.38
C MET A 42 -15.41 12.50 19.20
N PRO A 43 -15.06 12.48 20.51
CA PRO A 43 -14.89 13.71 21.29
C PRO A 43 -13.74 14.60 20.81
N ILE A 44 -12.75 14.03 20.09
CA ILE A 44 -11.63 14.76 19.51
C ILE A 44 -12.06 15.33 18.15
N SER A 45 -12.46 14.44 17.24
CA SER A 45 -13.20 14.78 16.01
C SER A 45 -13.68 13.52 15.30
N ALA A 46 -14.86 13.58 14.70
CA ALA A 46 -15.37 12.51 13.83
C ALA A 46 -14.42 12.24 12.64
N PHE A 47 -13.84 13.31 12.07
CA PHE A 47 -12.84 13.23 11.00
C PHE A 47 -11.65 12.33 11.36
N MET A 48 -11.04 12.57 12.52
CA MET A 48 -9.88 11.82 12.97
C MET A 48 -10.23 10.37 13.31
N ALA A 49 -11.42 10.12 13.87
CA ALA A 49 -11.90 8.77 14.15
C ALA A 49 -11.93 7.90 12.88
N PHE A 50 -12.53 8.42 11.78
CA PHE A 50 -12.60 7.69 10.52
C PHE A 50 -11.23 7.45 9.90
N ILE A 51 -10.33 8.43 9.92
CA ILE A 51 -8.98 8.29 9.34
C ILE A 51 -8.16 7.24 10.11
N VAL A 52 -8.20 7.27 11.44
CA VAL A 52 -7.46 6.31 12.26
C VAL A 52 -7.96 4.89 12.00
N VAL A 53 -9.27 4.71 11.94
CA VAL A 53 -9.87 3.42 11.64
C VAL A 53 -9.49 2.94 10.23
N ASP A 54 -9.58 3.82 9.23
CA ASP A 54 -9.16 3.53 7.85
C ASP A 54 -7.69 3.10 7.77
N PHE A 55 -6.83 3.79 8.53
CA PHE A 55 -5.41 3.48 8.58
C PHE A 55 -5.16 2.04 9.07
N PHE A 56 -5.79 1.64 10.17
CA PHE A 56 -5.57 0.31 10.75
C PHE A 56 -6.25 -0.80 9.95
N ILE A 57 -7.42 -0.54 9.38
CA ILE A 57 -8.21 -1.56 8.70
C ILE A 57 -7.77 -1.74 7.23
N ILE A 58 -7.35 -0.67 6.56
CA ILE A 58 -7.06 -0.71 5.12
C ILE A 58 -5.60 -0.37 4.83
N ALA A 59 -5.10 0.78 5.31
CA ALA A 59 -3.75 1.22 4.93
C ALA A 59 -2.67 0.25 5.42
N LEU A 60 -2.77 -0.21 6.67
CA LEU A 60 -1.78 -1.08 7.30
C LEU A 60 -1.76 -2.48 6.66
N PRO A 61 -2.88 -3.21 6.49
CA PRO A 61 -2.85 -4.52 5.82
C PRO A 61 -2.35 -4.45 4.39
N LEU A 62 -2.66 -3.35 3.68
CA LEU A 62 -2.17 -3.15 2.33
C LEU A 62 -0.65 -2.93 2.29
N ALA A 63 -0.11 -2.10 3.19
CA ALA A 63 1.32 -1.90 3.33
C ALA A 63 2.04 -3.22 3.68
N LEU A 64 1.46 -4.03 4.57
CA LEU A 64 1.97 -5.35 4.90
C LEU A 64 1.96 -6.29 3.68
N ALA A 65 0.87 -6.30 2.89
CA ALA A 65 0.80 -7.09 1.67
C ALA A 65 1.90 -6.69 0.67
N PHE A 66 2.11 -5.38 0.47
CA PHE A 66 3.20 -4.90 -0.39
C PHE A 66 4.57 -5.34 0.13
N LEU A 67 4.84 -5.17 1.43
CA LEU A 67 6.10 -5.60 2.04
C LEU A 67 6.32 -7.11 1.86
N LEU A 68 5.30 -7.95 2.10
CA LEU A 68 5.39 -9.40 1.92
C LEU A 68 5.76 -9.77 0.48
N PHE A 69 5.09 -9.18 -0.52
CA PHE A 69 5.41 -9.42 -1.93
C PHE A 69 6.82 -8.94 -2.29
N ALA A 70 7.22 -7.77 -1.81
CA ALA A 70 8.54 -7.22 -2.06
C ALA A 70 9.66 -8.04 -1.40
N TYR A 71 9.48 -8.51 -0.17
CA TYR A 71 10.42 -9.39 0.50
C TYR A 71 10.46 -10.78 -0.14
N ALA A 72 9.30 -11.37 -0.46
CA ALA A 72 9.27 -12.64 -1.19
C ALA A 72 10.00 -12.54 -2.53
N ALA A 73 9.76 -11.47 -3.28
CA ALA A 73 10.46 -11.20 -4.53
C ALA A 73 11.97 -10.98 -4.33
N LYS A 74 12.39 -10.37 -3.22
CA LYS A 74 13.82 -10.25 -2.86
C LYS A 74 14.49 -11.62 -2.71
N PHE A 75 13.82 -12.57 -2.05
CA PHE A 75 14.36 -13.92 -1.86
C PHE A 75 14.39 -14.74 -3.16
N VAL A 76 13.37 -14.58 -4.01
CA VAL A 76 13.25 -15.34 -5.26
C VAL A 76 14.13 -14.75 -6.38
N PHE A 77 14.23 -13.42 -6.47
CA PHE A 77 14.97 -12.72 -7.51
C PHE A 77 16.21 -12.02 -6.93
N LYS A 78 17.37 -12.68 -7.03
CA LYS A 78 18.69 -12.15 -6.58
C LYS A 78 19.08 -10.79 -7.15
N SER A 79 18.40 -10.31 -8.19
CA SER A 79 18.68 -9.06 -8.91
C SER A 79 17.50 -8.09 -8.93
N ALA A 80 16.65 -8.12 -7.88
CA ALA A 80 15.65 -7.09 -7.66
C ALA A 80 16.34 -5.73 -7.47
N ASP A 81 16.22 -4.86 -8.47
CA ASP A 81 16.71 -3.48 -8.43
C ASP A 81 15.54 -2.51 -8.15
N ASN A 82 15.84 -1.22 -8.00
CA ASN A 82 14.80 -0.22 -7.70
C ASN A 82 13.67 -0.22 -8.74
N LYS A 83 14.00 -0.51 -10.00
CA LYS A 83 13.01 -0.58 -11.09
C LYS A 83 12.08 -1.76 -10.90
N PHE A 84 12.58 -2.92 -10.46
CA PHE A 84 11.73 -4.07 -10.11
C PHE A 84 10.66 -3.69 -9.08
N TYR A 85 11.05 -3.05 -7.98
CA TYR A 85 10.10 -2.63 -6.95
C TYR A 85 9.12 -1.55 -7.43
N LEU A 86 9.56 -0.68 -8.34
CA LEU A 86 8.68 0.30 -8.97
C LEU A 86 7.63 -0.39 -9.86
N PHE A 87 8.02 -1.38 -10.66
CA PHE A 87 7.08 -2.18 -11.46
C PHE A 87 6.13 -3.04 -10.63
N LEU A 88 6.57 -3.49 -9.45
CA LEU A 88 5.72 -4.18 -8.48
C LEU A 88 4.66 -3.23 -7.89
N LEU A 89 5.05 -2.01 -7.53
CA LEU A 89 4.17 -1.02 -6.90
C LEU A 89 3.23 -0.34 -7.91
N ALA A 90 3.68 -0.15 -9.16
CA ALA A 90 2.98 0.67 -10.17
C ALA A 90 1.52 0.25 -10.41
N PRO A 91 1.16 -1.04 -10.58
CA PRO A 91 -0.23 -1.43 -10.80
C PRO A 91 -1.15 -1.03 -9.64
N LEU A 92 -0.66 -1.16 -8.40
CA LEU A 92 -1.40 -0.78 -7.21
C LEU A 92 -1.62 0.73 -7.14
N VAL A 93 -0.56 1.52 -7.42
CA VAL A 93 -0.63 2.99 -7.41
C VAL A 93 -1.55 3.50 -8.51
N LEU A 94 -1.49 2.91 -9.71
CA LEU A 94 -2.39 3.26 -10.81
C LEU A 94 -3.85 2.96 -10.46
N LEU A 95 -4.11 1.79 -9.87
CA LEU A 95 -5.46 1.41 -9.45
C LEU A 95 -6.00 2.37 -8.38
N GLN A 96 -5.20 2.69 -7.36
CA GLN A 96 -5.61 3.65 -6.33
C GLN A 96 -5.76 5.07 -6.88
N GLY A 97 -4.91 5.49 -7.81
CA GLY A 97 -5.05 6.78 -8.49
C GLY A 97 -6.34 6.86 -9.30
N TYR A 98 -6.72 5.77 -9.97
CA TYR A 98 -8.00 5.66 -10.68
C TYR A 98 -9.19 5.75 -9.73
N TYR A 99 -9.12 5.15 -8.54
CA TYR A 99 -10.16 5.31 -7.52
C TYR A 99 -10.19 6.72 -6.94
N LEU A 100 -9.04 7.37 -6.75
CA LEU A 100 -8.99 8.76 -6.29
C LEU A 100 -9.68 9.72 -7.26
N LEU A 101 -9.52 9.51 -8.57
CA LEU A 101 -10.18 10.31 -9.60
C LEU A 101 -11.71 10.13 -9.65
N GLN A 102 -12.23 9.02 -9.09
CA GLN A 102 -13.66 8.74 -9.00
C GLN A 102 -14.24 8.96 -7.60
N ALA A 103 -13.39 9.22 -6.61
CA ALA A 103 -13.82 9.43 -5.24
C ALA A 103 -14.72 10.65 -5.16
N SER A 104 -15.66 10.61 -4.22
CA SER A 104 -16.45 11.79 -3.89
C SER A 104 -15.51 12.90 -3.38
N ALA A 105 -15.89 14.17 -3.56
CA ALA A 105 -15.07 15.30 -3.09
C ALA A 105 -15.05 15.44 -1.54
N GLU A 106 -15.39 14.36 -0.83
CA GLU A 106 -15.36 14.28 0.62
C GLU A 106 -13.91 14.28 1.12
N LEU A 107 -13.61 15.24 1.98
CA LEU A 107 -12.26 15.51 2.46
C LEU A 107 -11.65 14.29 3.18
N ASN A 108 -12.48 13.48 3.84
CA ASN A 108 -12.08 12.29 4.58
C ASN A 108 -11.53 11.20 3.64
N GLU A 109 -12.17 10.98 2.48
CA GLU A 109 -11.78 9.96 1.52
C GLU A 109 -10.44 10.32 0.88
N ILE A 110 -10.28 11.59 0.51
CA ILE A 110 -9.04 12.12 -0.08
C ILE A 110 -7.88 11.97 0.90
N VAL A 111 -8.05 12.41 2.15
CA VAL A 111 -6.99 12.34 3.17
C VAL A 111 -6.64 10.89 3.50
N SER A 112 -7.63 10.01 3.59
CA SER A 112 -7.41 8.57 3.82
C SER A 112 -6.62 7.94 2.67
N MET A 113 -6.95 8.26 1.41
CA MET A 113 -6.15 7.79 0.27
C MET A 113 -4.73 8.35 0.26
N LEU A 114 -4.55 9.65 0.54
CA LEU A 114 -3.22 10.25 0.64
C LEU A 114 -2.37 9.58 1.73
N LEU A 115 -2.97 9.26 2.87
CA LEU A 115 -2.30 8.55 3.95
C LEU A 115 -1.83 7.15 3.51
N ARG A 116 -2.67 6.42 2.75
CA ARG A 116 -2.31 5.12 2.16
C ARG A 116 -1.13 5.25 1.20
N PHE A 117 -1.14 6.25 0.31
CA PHE A 117 -0.02 6.51 -0.61
C PHE A 117 1.27 6.85 0.14
N LEU A 118 1.18 7.66 1.19
CA LEU A 118 2.31 8.04 2.02
C LEU A 118 2.92 6.82 2.71
N LEU A 119 2.09 5.94 3.27
CA LEU A 119 2.55 4.69 3.90
C LEU A 119 3.23 3.77 2.87
N LEU A 120 2.64 3.60 1.69
CA LEU A 120 3.24 2.81 0.61
C LEU A 120 4.58 3.39 0.13
N ALA A 121 4.69 4.72 0.02
CA ALA A 121 5.93 5.40 -0.31
C ALA A 121 7.01 5.17 0.75
N ILE A 122 6.66 5.20 2.04
CA ILE A 122 7.58 4.85 3.13
C ILE A 122 8.04 3.39 2.99
N CYS A 123 7.12 2.45 2.77
CA CYS A 123 7.46 1.04 2.60
C CYS A 123 8.40 0.83 1.41
N TYR A 124 8.11 1.46 0.27
CA TYR A 124 8.96 1.41 -0.92
C TYR A 124 10.35 1.99 -0.63
N TYR A 125 10.43 3.14 0.05
CA TYR A 125 11.70 3.76 0.42
C TYR A 125 12.53 2.85 1.34
N VAL A 126 11.91 2.24 2.36
CA VAL A 126 12.58 1.30 3.27
C VAL A 126 13.14 0.09 2.52
N ILE A 127 12.36 -0.50 1.60
CA ILE A 127 12.81 -1.64 0.79
C ILE A 127 14.00 -1.25 -0.09
N VAL A 128 13.88 -0.14 -0.83
CA VAL A 128 14.95 0.35 -1.73
C VAL A 128 16.22 0.66 -0.94
N ARG A 129 16.09 1.31 0.22
CA ARG A 129 17.24 1.60 1.09
C ARG A 129 17.89 0.33 1.64
N SER A 130 17.10 -0.68 2.01
CA SER A 130 17.61 -1.98 2.45
C SER A 130 18.35 -2.76 1.35
N HIS A 131 18.20 -2.35 0.09
CA HIS A 131 18.86 -2.92 -1.08
C HIS A 131 20.18 -2.24 -1.43
N GLN A 132 20.43 -1.02 -0.94
CA GLN A 132 21.74 -0.41 -1.07
C GLN A 132 22.65 -1.05 -0.02
N PRO A 133 23.82 -1.60 -0.41
CA PRO A 133 24.80 -2.04 0.59
C PRO A 133 25.12 -0.84 1.47
N ALA A 134 25.11 -1.04 2.79
CA ALA A 134 25.51 0.00 3.74
C ALA A 134 26.86 0.56 3.24
N LYS A 135 26.90 1.85 2.92
CA LYS A 135 28.16 2.53 2.61
C LYS A 135 29.02 2.46 3.86
N THR A 136 29.87 1.44 3.94
CA THR A 136 30.99 1.39 4.87
C THR A 136 31.94 2.49 4.43
N TRP A 137 32.02 3.54 5.25
CA TRP A 137 33.01 4.60 5.14
C TRP A 137 34.40 4.04 5.42
#